data_AF-A0A1B7N9X0-F1
#
_entry.id   AF-A0A1B7N9X0-F1
#
_cell.length_a   1.000
_cell.length_b   1.000
_cell.length_c   1.000
_cell.angle_alpha   90.00
_cell.angle_beta   90.00
_cell.angle_gamma   90.00
#
_symmetry.space_group_name_H-M   'P 1'
#
loop_
_entity.id
_entity.type
_entity.pdbx_description
1 polymer ?
#
loop_
_entity_poly.entity_id
_entity_poly.type
_entity_poly.pdbx_seq_one_letter_code
_entity_poly.pdbx_strand_id
1 'polypeptide(L)'
;MESETPRVSFIFIVDFSEEAHWLYLTESVSDLLGFEPRELIGRSGMELVHPDEFAQVKQMHYDTIREDKAAALVYLRLKHKNPFKGYILCAASRTVVHNVVVGSVSFAAPGGKALQNASTAQEVEVITASAKNFDLRRWGDPSPMFTGPTLDLSSTASSPSTSSYNSDTLLDSNRRKTAIISFNSLPCQSSRSALILDRFSIHCTVLYCSNDILLSTTKVLGRSFFDFVSSRTVHNVRSSIDVIKAWGVNERGQPSDGGFGFGKFMLLPAGRDSRVEDAQDAPLSRHRERLHSRAPPSKRYSPHSHSSSGMAFRPRVWTPPSIPDHEISVDAIFSGHSDGLLLILRAAS
;
A
#
# COMPACT_ATOMS: atom_id res chain seq x y z
N MET A 1 -6.38 5.12 -31.74
CA MET A 1 -7.12 4.50 -30.64
C MET A 1 -6.08 3.80 -29.79
N GLU A 2 -5.60 4.46 -28.73
CA GLU A 2 -4.79 3.77 -27.73
C GLU A 2 -5.67 2.69 -27.13
N SER A 3 -5.27 1.42 -27.27
CA SER A 3 -5.91 0.34 -26.55
C SER A 3 -5.65 0.59 -25.07
N GLU A 4 -6.63 1.17 -24.38
CA GLU A 4 -6.53 1.48 -22.96
C GLU A 4 -6.22 0.17 -22.23
N THR A 5 -5.00 0.09 -21.67
CA THR A 5 -4.55 -1.14 -21.01
C THR A 5 -5.41 -1.32 -19.76
N PRO A 6 -6.13 -2.44 -19.61
CA PRO A 6 -7.06 -2.61 -18.50
C PRO A 6 -6.31 -2.50 -17.17
N ARG A 7 -6.81 -1.64 -16.28
CA ARG A 7 -6.25 -1.48 -14.94
C ARG A 7 -6.82 -2.58 -14.06
N VAL A 8 -5.93 -3.36 -13.46
CA VAL A 8 -6.29 -4.60 -12.75
C VAL A 8 -6.14 -4.48 -11.23
N SER A 9 -5.84 -3.27 -10.75
CA SER A 9 -5.86 -2.92 -9.33
C SER A 9 -6.30 -1.46 -9.15
N PHE A 10 -6.71 -1.07 -7.94
CA PHE A 10 -6.89 0.32 -7.55
C PHE A 10 -6.26 0.59 -6.19
N ILE A 11 -5.74 1.80 -5.97
CA ILE A 11 -5.19 2.26 -4.69
C ILE A 11 -6.32 2.90 -3.88
N PHE A 12 -6.35 2.66 -2.57
CA PHE A 12 -7.35 3.21 -1.67
C PHE A 12 -6.76 3.76 -0.37
N ILE A 13 -7.53 4.64 0.27
CA ILE A 13 -7.32 5.08 1.66
C ILE A 13 -8.67 5.01 2.37
N VAL A 14 -8.68 4.42 3.56
CA VAL A 14 -9.85 4.40 4.45
C VAL A 14 -9.51 4.97 5.82
N ASP A 15 -10.52 5.48 6.52
CA ASP A 15 -10.37 5.90 7.92
C ASP A 15 -10.21 4.69 8.87
N PHE A 16 -10.03 4.98 10.16
CA PHE A 16 -9.96 3.97 11.23
C PHE A 16 -11.33 3.65 11.86
N SER A 17 -12.42 4.16 11.29
CA SER A 17 -13.75 3.86 11.82
C SER A 17 -14.06 2.38 11.58
N GLU A 18 -15.02 1.85 12.35
CA GLU A 18 -15.50 0.49 12.14
C GLU A 18 -16.11 0.23 10.75
N GLU A 19 -16.52 1.31 10.10
CA GLU A 19 -17.13 1.31 8.77
C GLU A 19 -16.08 1.46 7.66
N ALA A 20 -14.83 1.78 8.01
CA ALA A 20 -13.72 1.99 7.07
C ALA A 20 -14.12 2.88 5.89
N HIS A 21 -14.57 4.12 6.17
CA HIS A 21 -15.08 5.00 5.12
C HIS A 21 -13.98 5.29 4.10
N TRP A 22 -14.33 5.20 2.81
CA TRP A 22 -13.41 5.52 1.72
C TRP A 22 -13.07 7.01 1.73
N LEU A 23 -11.79 7.33 1.95
CA LEU A 23 -11.29 8.71 1.89
C LEU A 23 -10.70 9.02 0.51
N TYR A 24 -10.16 8.00 -0.16
CA TYR A 24 -9.54 8.12 -1.48
C TYR A 24 -9.60 6.78 -2.21
N LEU A 25 -9.78 6.84 -3.53
CA LEU A 25 -9.76 5.72 -4.47
C LEU A 25 -9.19 6.21 -5.80
N THR A 26 -8.37 5.41 -6.47
CA THR A 26 -8.00 5.68 -7.87
C THR A 26 -9.15 5.30 -8.81
N GLU A 27 -9.24 5.97 -9.96
CA GLU A 27 -10.30 5.78 -10.98
C GLU A 27 -10.43 4.32 -11.48
N SER A 28 -9.35 3.54 -11.42
CA SER A 28 -9.33 2.10 -11.75
C SER A 28 -10.28 1.23 -10.93
N VAL A 29 -10.89 1.75 -9.85
CA VAL A 29 -12.00 1.06 -9.15
C VAL A 29 -13.19 0.81 -10.10
N SER A 30 -13.36 1.64 -11.12
CA SER A 30 -14.39 1.47 -12.15
C SER A 30 -14.12 0.26 -13.05
N ASP A 31 -12.85 0.00 -13.39
CA ASP A 31 -12.46 -1.18 -14.17
C ASP A 31 -12.67 -2.48 -13.38
N LEU A 32 -12.34 -2.46 -12.07
CA LEU A 32 -12.35 -3.65 -11.23
C LEU A 32 -13.73 -3.98 -10.66
N LEU A 33 -14.42 -2.99 -10.08
CA LEU A 33 -15.69 -3.17 -9.37
C LEU A 33 -16.88 -2.49 -10.07
N GLY A 34 -16.65 -1.69 -11.11
CA GLY A 34 -17.70 -1.02 -11.87
C GLY A 34 -18.25 0.26 -11.21
N PHE A 35 -17.71 0.66 -10.06
CA PHE A 35 -18.11 1.90 -9.37
C PHE A 35 -17.18 3.05 -9.74
N GLU A 36 -17.71 4.26 -9.79
CA GLU A 36 -16.90 5.48 -9.87
C GLU A 36 -16.41 5.87 -8.46
N PRO A 37 -15.21 6.45 -8.29
CA PRO A 37 -14.72 6.88 -6.98
C PRO A 37 -15.72 7.76 -6.21
N ARG A 38 -16.37 8.71 -6.90
CA ARG A 38 -17.39 9.60 -6.33
C ARG A 38 -18.61 8.88 -5.75
N GLU A 39 -18.90 7.65 -6.17
CA GLU A 39 -20.01 6.85 -5.65
C GLU A 39 -19.65 6.13 -4.35
N LEU A 40 -18.36 6.03 -4.04
CA LEU A 40 -17.81 5.27 -2.91
C LEU A 40 -17.18 6.16 -1.85
N ILE A 41 -16.53 7.27 -2.23
CA ILE A 41 -15.92 8.22 -1.28
C ILE A 41 -16.95 8.66 -0.24
N GLY A 42 -16.58 8.56 1.04
CA GLY A 42 -17.41 8.87 2.19
C GLY A 42 -18.38 7.76 2.62
N ARG A 43 -18.56 6.69 1.84
CA ARG A 43 -19.39 5.53 2.21
C ARG A 43 -18.58 4.49 2.95
N SER A 44 -19.29 3.64 3.68
CA SER A 44 -18.69 2.51 4.41
C SER A 44 -18.09 1.51 3.43
N GLY A 45 -16.82 1.16 3.63
CA GLY A 45 -16.16 0.08 2.89
C GLY A 45 -16.80 -1.28 3.16
N MET A 46 -17.45 -1.43 4.32
CA MET A 46 -18.15 -2.64 4.71
C MET A 46 -19.38 -2.92 3.82
N GLU A 47 -19.94 -1.92 3.13
CA GLU A 47 -21.05 -2.10 2.19
C GLU A 47 -20.68 -2.93 0.95
N LEU A 48 -19.39 -3.00 0.61
CA LEU A 48 -18.90 -3.82 -0.50
C LEU A 48 -18.54 -5.23 -0.07
N VAL A 49 -18.49 -5.53 1.23
CA VAL A 49 -18.07 -6.83 1.74
C VAL A 49 -19.17 -7.86 1.54
N HIS A 50 -18.80 -9.09 1.17
CA HIS A 50 -19.75 -10.21 1.12
C HIS A 50 -20.41 -10.43 2.49
N PRO A 51 -21.75 -10.60 2.59
CA PRO A 51 -22.45 -10.75 3.87
C PRO A 51 -21.88 -11.85 4.77
N ASP A 52 -21.55 -13.02 4.21
CA ASP A 52 -20.93 -14.13 4.95
C ASP A 52 -19.53 -13.80 5.53
N GLU A 53 -18.85 -12.81 4.98
CA GLU A 53 -17.49 -12.41 5.35
C GLU A 53 -17.46 -11.18 6.26
N PHE A 54 -18.61 -10.50 6.44
CA PHE A 54 -18.70 -9.21 7.14
C PHE A 54 -18.07 -9.23 8.53
N ALA A 55 -18.40 -10.23 9.35
CA ALA A 55 -17.89 -10.33 10.71
C ALA A 55 -16.35 -10.52 10.75
N GLN A 56 -15.82 -11.32 9.82
CA GLN A 56 -14.38 -11.58 9.73
C GLN A 56 -13.63 -10.36 9.19
N VAL A 57 -14.16 -9.69 8.16
CA VAL A 57 -13.56 -8.46 7.62
C VAL A 57 -13.57 -7.35 8.67
N LYS A 58 -14.65 -7.20 9.43
CA LYS A 58 -14.72 -6.22 10.52
C LYS A 58 -13.68 -6.49 11.61
N GLN A 59 -13.50 -7.76 11.99
CA GLN A 59 -12.46 -8.16 12.95
C GLN A 59 -11.05 -7.93 12.39
N MET A 60 -10.78 -8.36 11.15
CA MET A 60 -9.51 -8.11 10.47
C MET A 60 -9.21 -6.61 10.37
N HIS A 61 -10.22 -5.77 10.11
CA HIS A 61 -10.06 -4.32 10.08
C HIS A 61 -9.62 -3.78 11.45
N TYR A 62 -10.25 -4.26 12.52
CA TYR A 62 -9.88 -3.93 13.90
C TYR A 62 -8.46 -4.37 14.22
N ASP A 63 -8.10 -5.61 13.91
CA ASP A 63 -6.77 -6.16 14.22
C ASP A 63 -5.68 -5.46 13.41
N THR A 64 -5.95 -5.11 12.14
CA THR A 64 -5.05 -4.30 11.30
C THR A 64 -4.68 -3.01 12.01
N ILE A 65 -5.68 -2.28 12.52
CA ILE A 65 -5.48 -1.00 13.20
C ILE A 65 -4.79 -1.23 14.54
N ARG A 66 -5.34 -2.10 15.39
CA ARG A 66 -4.87 -2.33 16.76
C ARG A 66 -3.42 -2.81 16.82
N GLU A 67 -3.01 -3.65 15.88
CA GLU A 67 -1.67 -4.23 15.82
C GLU A 67 -0.69 -3.39 14.97
N ASP A 68 -1.12 -2.22 14.48
CA ASP A 68 -0.32 -1.32 13.63
C ASP A 68 0.30 -2.02 12.41
N LYS A 69 -0.48 -2.91 11.76
CA LYS A 69 0.01 -3.78 10.69
C LYS A 69 0.52 -3.00 9.48
N ALA A 70 1.55 -3.54 8.84
CA ALA A 70 2.09 -3.04 7.59
C ALA A 70 2.34 -4.20 6.62
N ALA A 71 2.25 -3.92 5.31
CA ALA A 71 2.41 -4.94 4.26
C ALA A 71 1.57 -6.21 4.50
N ALA A 72 0.34 -6.04 4.99
CA ALA A 72 -0.61 -7.13 5.16
C ALA A 72 -1.33 -7.38 3.83
N LEU A 73 -1.63 -8.64 3.52
CA LEU A 73 -2.37 -9.06 2.34
C LEU A 73 -3.61 -9.85 2.75
N VAL A 74 -4.77 -9.47 2.23
CA VAL A 74 -6.05 -10.08 2.58
C VAL A 74 -6.78 -10.56 1.34
N TYR A 75 -7.30 -11.79 1.37
CA TYR A 75 -8.15 -12.32 0.31
C TYR A 75 -9.62 -12.35 0.74
N LEU A 76 -10.46 -11.57 0.05
CA LEU A 76 -11.87 -11.36 0.36
C LEU A 76 -12.70 -11.16 -0.91
N ARG A 77 -14.02 -11.28 -0.79
CA ARG A 77 -14.96 -11.01 -1.88
C ARG A 77 -15.56 -9.61 -1.76
N LEU A 78 -15.41 -8.82 -2.82
CA LEU A 78 -15.99 -7.47 -2.92
C LEU A 78 -17.11 -7.42 -3.95
N LYS A 79 -18.18 -6.70 -3.61
CA LYS A 79 -19.35 -6.52 -4.45
C LYS A 79 -18.99 -5.72 -5.71
N HIS A 80 -19.39 -6.25 -6.86
CA HIS A 80 -19.35 -5.51 -8.11
C HIS A 80 -20.65 -4.73 -8.32
N LYS A 81 -20.59 -3.56 -8.96
CA LYS A 81 -21.76 -2.71 -9.24
C LYS A 81 -22.78 -3.41 -10.13
N ASN A 82 -22.31 -4.05 -11.20
CA ASN A 82 -23.11 -4.91 -12.06
C ASN A 82 -23.57 -6.17 -11.27
N PRO A 83 -24.88 -6.34 -11.02
CA PRO A 83 -25.40 -7.48 -10.26
C PRO A 83 -25.09 -8.84 -10.89
N PHE A 84 -24.97 -8.91 -12.22
CA PHE A 84 -24.66 -10.15 -12.94
C PHE A 84 -23.25 -10.67 -12.66
N LYS A 85 -22.32 -9.79 -12.26
CA LYS A 85 -20.97 -10.20 -11.83
C LYS A 85 -20.91 -10.60 -10.36
N GLY A 86 -21.91 -10.24 -9.56
CA GLY A 86 -22.00 -10.60 -8.14
C GLY A 86 -20.83 -10.05 -7.31
N TYR A 87 -20.09 -10.95 -6.67
CA TYR A 87 -18.91 -10.61 -5.86
C TYR A 87 -17.64 -11.14 -6.52
N ILE A 88 -16.62 -10.30 -6.54
CA ILE A 88 -15.32 -10.57 -7.15
C ILE A 88 -14.34 -10.98 -6.06
N LEU A 89 -13.58 -12.04 -6.32
CA LEU A 89 -12.48 -12.43 -5.46
C LEU A 89 -11.31 -11.44 -5.63
N CYS A 90 -10.92 -10.79 -4.55
CA CYS A 90 -9.91 -9.75 -4.54
C CYS A 90 -8.77 -10.06 -3.58
N ALA A 91 -7.58 -9.56 -3.90
CA ALA A 91 -6.47 -9.43 -2.97
C ALA A 91 -6.35 -7.95 -2.58
N ALA A 92 -6.38 -7.66 -1.28
CA ALA A 92 -6.24 -6.33 -0.74
C ALA A 92 -4.96 -6.20 0.07
N SER A 93 -4.03 -5.33 -0.36
CA SER A 93 -2.91 -4.93 0.47
C SER A 93 -3.37 -3.87 1.48
N ARG A 94 -2.86 -3.92 2.71
CA ARG A 94 -3.25 -2.99 3.78
C ARG A 94 -2.03 -2.62 4.62
N THR A 95 -1.85 -1.32 4.87
CA THR A 95 -0.84 -0.79 5.78
C THR A 95 -1.44 0.36 6.58
N VAL A 96 -1.30 0.31 7.91
CA VAL A 96 -1.63 1.42 8.79
C VAL A 96 -0.62 2.55 8.58
N VAL A 97 -1.12 3.76 8.33
CA VAL A 97 -0.35 4.97 8.06
C VAL A 97 -0.93 6.11 8.87
N HIS A 98 -0.28 6.49 9.97
CA HIS A 98 -0.79 7.50 10.90
C HIS A 98 -2.20 7.20 11.43
N ASN A 99 -3.21 7.84 10.87
CA ASN A 99 -4.63 7.74 11.26
C ASN A 99 -5.51 7.16 10.15
N VAL A 100 -4.91 6.58 9.11
CA VAL A 100 -5.61 5.98 7.96
C VAL A 100 -5.00 4.63 7.59
N VAL A 101 -5.77 3.77 6.93
CA VAL A 101 -5.24 2.57 6.29
C VAL A 101 -5.13 2.82 4.80
N VAL A 102 -3.91 2.63 4.28
CA VAL A 102 -3.60 2.79 2.86
C VAL A 102 -3.32 1.42 2.26
N GLY A 103 -3.74 1.22 1.02
CA GLY A 103 -3.62 -0.07 0.39
C GLY A 103 -3.98 -0.06 -1.08
N SER A 104 -4.09 -1.26 -1.64
CA SER A 104 -4.62 -1.47 -2.98
C SER A 104 -5.51 -2.70 -3.00
N VAL A 105 -6.39 -2.78 -3.99
CA VAL A 105 -7.20 -3.96 -4.28
C VAL A 105 -6.91 -4.40 -5.70
N SER A 106 -6.68 -5.69 -5.91
CA SER A 106 -6.52 -6.31 -7.23
C SER A 106 -7.42 -7.54 -7.37
N PHE A 107 -7.57 -8.04 -8.61
CA PHE A 107 -8.17 -9.36 -8.81
C PHE A 107 -7.29 -10.44 -8.19
N ALA A 108 -7.88 -11.32 -7.39
CA ALA A 108 -7.17 -12.48 -6.88
C ALA A 108 -7.37 -13.67 -7.84
N ALA A 109 -6.28 -14.08 -8.48
CA ALA A 109 -6.19 -15.28 -9.31
C ALA A 109 -5.10 -16.21 -8.76
N PRO A 110 -5.33 -17.53 -8.68
CA PRO A 110 -4.28 -18.47 -8.31
C PRO A 110 -3.12 -18.41 -9.31
N GLY A 111 -1.88 -18.54 -8.82
CA GLY A 111 -0.70 -18.57 -9.66
C GLY A 111 0.55 -18.03 -8.98
N GLY A 112 1.67 -18.02 -9.72
CA GLY A 112 2.97 -17.58 -9.19
C GLY A 112 2.95 -16.16 -8.64
N LYS A 113 2.10 -15.30 -9.17
CA LYS A 113 1.95 -13.91 -8.72
C LYS A 113 1.26 -13.78 -7.35
N ALA A 114 0.18 -14.52 -7.14
CA ALA A 114 -0.45 -14.60 -5.82
C ALA A 114 0.51 -15.19 -4.78
N LEU A 115 1.30 -16.19 -5.17
CA LEU A 115 2.34 -16.78 -4.32
C LEU A 115 3.46 -15.77 -4.00
N GLN A 116 3.94 -15.01 -4.98
CA GLN A 116 4.95 -13.96 -4.77
C GLN A 116 4.42 -12.83 -3.88
N ASN A 117 3.20 -12.37 -4.11
CA ASN A 117 2.59 -11.32 -3.30
C ASN A 117 2.41 -11.80 -1.86
N ALA A 118 1.98 -13.04 -1.66
CA ALA A 118 1.86 -13.65 -0.34
C ALA A 118 3.21 -13.91 0.35
N SER A 119 4.25 -14.31 -0.39
CA SER A 119 5.56 -14.62 0.19
C SER A 119 6.36 -13.39 0.62
N THR A 120 6.04 -12.23 0.03
CA THR A 120 6.66 -10.95 0.37
C THR A 120 5.83 -10.14 1.38
N ALA A 121 4.59 -10.53 1.65
CA ALA A 121 3.77 -9.91 2.68
C ALA A 121 4.28 -10.26 4.09
N GLN A 122 4.16 -9.32 5.03
CA GLN A 122 4.47 -9.60 6.44
C GLN A 122 3.41 -10.52 7.05
N GLU A 123 2.16 -10.33 6.63
CA GLU A 123 1.02 -11.12 7.07
C GLU A 123 0.09 -11.41 5.90
N VAL A 124 -0.49 -12.62 5.90
CA VAL A 124 -1.46 -13.05 4.88
C VAL A 124 -2.68 -13.61 5.60
N GLU A 125 -3.85 -13.04 5.31
CA GLU A 125 -5.12 -13.48 5.85
C GLU A 125 -6.08 -13.89 4.72
N VAL A 126 -6.62 -15.11 4.80
CA VAL A 126 -7.56 -15.63 3.81
C VAL A 126 -8.94 -15.70 4.44
N ILE A 127 -9.77 -14.70 4.17
CA ILE A 127 -11.11 -14.57 4.77
C ILE A 127 -12.11 -15.47 4.04
N THR A 128 -12.04 -15.48 2.71
CA THR A 128 -13.02 -16.20 1.91
C THR A 128 -12.74 -17.71 1.87
N ALA A 129 -13.77 -18.51 2.19
CA ALA A 129 -13.68 -19.97 2.14
C ALA A 129 -13.33 -20.50 0.74
N SER A 130 -13.73 -19.79 -0.32
CA SER A 130 -13.41 -20.13 -1.71
C SER A 130 -11.93 -19.94 -2.07
N ALA A 131 -11.16 -19.19 -1.28
CA ALA A 131 -9.72 -19.03 -1.48
C ALA A 131 -8.87 -20.01 -0.65
N LYS A 132 -9.48 -20.92 0.13
CA LYS A 132 -8.74 -21.98 0.83
C LYS A 132 -7.99 -22.93 -0.11
N ASN A 133 -8.38 -22.96 -1.39
CA ASN A 133 -7.70 -23.71 -2.46
C ASN A 133 -6.63 -22.92 -3.19
N PHE A 134 -6.32 -21.68 -2.77
CA PHE A 134 -5.02 -21.11 -3.11
C PHE A 134 -4.04 -21.91 -2.26
N ASP A 135 -3.37 -22.90 -2.86
CA ASP A 135 -2.29 -23.68 -2.25
C ASP A 135 -1.09 -22.76 -1.92
N LEU A 136 -1.30 -21.77 -1.05
CA LEU A 136 -0.27 -20.96 -0.42
C LEU A 136 0.35 -21.81 0.70
N ARG A 137 0.88 -22.98 0.33
CA ARG A 137 1.70 -23.77 1.25
C ARG A 137 2.95 -22.94 1.54
N ARG A 138 3.12 -22.54 2.79
CA ARG A 138 4.37 -21.96 3.26
C ARG A 138 5.45 -23.04 3.16
N TRP A 139 6.66 -22.65 2.73
CA TRP A 139 7.80 -23.56 2.76
C TRP A 139 8.05 -23.99 4.22
N GLY A 140 7.75 -25.25 4.54
CA GLY A 140 7.83 -25.81 5.89
C GLY A 140 6.53 -26.46 6.42
N ASP A 141 5.42 -26.38 5.68
CA ASP A 141 4.20 -27.11 6.04
C ASP A 141 4.43 -28.62 5.84
N PRO A 142 4.30 -29.48 6.87
CA PRO A 142 4.45 -30.92 6.70
C PRO A 142 3.36 -31.40 5.74
N SER A 143 3.76 -31.93 4.59
CA SER A 143 2.85 -32.49 3.61
C SER A 143 1.87 -33.45 4.29
N PRO A 144 0.54 -33.31 4.11
CA PRO A 144 -0.36 -34.40 4.43
C PRO A 144 0.01 -35.54 3.49
N MET A 145 0.61 -36.60 4.05
CA MET A 145 0.95 -37.79 3.27
C MET A 145 -0.33 -38.29 2.59
N PHE A 146 -0.25 -38.49 1.28
CA PHE A 146 -1.27 -39.16 0.48
C PHE A 146 -1.46 -40.57 1.04
N THR A 147 -2.52 -40.81 1.83
CA THR A 147 -3.01 -42.17 2.07
C THR A 147 -3.98 -42.51 0.95
N GLY A 148 -3.46 -43.05 -0.15
CA GLY A 148 -4.29 -43.68 -1.17
C GLY A 148 -5.07 -44.87 -0.59
N PRO A 149 -6.17 -45.30 -1.23
CA PRO A 149 -6.94 -46.44 -0.77
C PRO A 149 -6.17 -47.73 -1.08
N THR A 150 -5.56 -48.34 -0.07
CA THR A 150 -5.17 -49.75 -0.16
C THR A 150 -6.44 -50.58 -0.12
N LEU A 151 -6.77 -51.20 -1.26
CA LEU A 151 -7.68 -52.34 -1.31
C LEU A 151 -7.09 -53.45 -0.44
N ASP A 152 -7.71 -53.73 0.71
CA ASP A 152 -7.39 -54.90 1.51
C ASP A 152 -8.55 -55.90 1.43
N LEU A 153 -8.36 -56.90 0.57
CA LEU A 153 -9.12 -58.15 0.58
C LEU A 153 -8.55 -59.00 1.73
N SER A 154 -9.17 -58.97 2.90
CA SER A 154 -9.38 -60.18 3.70
C SER A 154 -10.24 -59.92 4.94
N SER A 155 -11.31 -60.70 5.01
CA SER A 155 -12.15 -60.96 6.16
C SER A 155 -11.38 -61.44 7.39
N THR A 156 -11.75 -60.99 8.59
CA THR A 156 -12.46 -61.81 9.60
C THR A 156 -12.67 -61.04 10.92
N ALA A 157 -13.80 -61.31 11.54
CA ALA A 157 -14.30 -60.71 12.77
C ALA A 157 -13.62 -61.28 14.03
N SER A 158 -13.47 -60.47 15.08
CA SER A 158 -13.87 -60.77 16.48
C SER A 158 -13.42 -59.66 17.46
N SER A 159 -14.37 -59.21 18.29
CA SER A 159 -14.21 -58.31 19.45
C SER A 159 -13.68 -59.07 20.70
N PRO A 160 -13.70 -58.52 21.94
CA PRO A 160 -13.47 -57.16 22.47
C PRO A 160 -12.46 -57.16 23.65
N SER A 161 -12.01 -55.99 24.13
CA SER A 161 -11.78 -55.81 25.59
C SER A 161 -11.77 -54.34 26.04
N THR A 162 -12.43 -54.17 27.17
CA THR A 162 -12.74 -53.00 28.00
C THR A 162 -11.54 -52.34 28.69
N SER A 163 -11.55 -51.02 28.78
CA SER A 163 -11.37 -50.33 30.08
C SER A 163 -11.97 -48.93 30.04
N SER A 164 -12.46 -48.52 31.20
CA SER A 164 -13.50 -47.52 31.48
C SER A 164 -12.94 -46.30 32.23
N TYR A 165 -13.78 -45.25 32.31
CA TYR A 165 -13.72 -44.05 33.18
C TYR A 165 -12.85 -42.88 32.65
N ASN A 166 -13.30 -41.62 32.55
CA ASN A 166 -14.38 -40.90 33.24
C ASN A 166 -15.13 -39.92 32.33
N SER A 167 -16.42 -39.79 32.62
CA SER A 167 -17.35 -38.77 32.16
C SER A 167 -17.20 -37.49 32.98
N ASP A 168 -17.30 -36.34 32.33
CA ASP A 168 -17.78 -35.01 32.81
C ASP A 168 -17.22 -33.99 31.81
N THR A 169 -17.95 -33.26 30.96
CA THR A 169 -19.24 -32.60 31.13
C THR A 169 -19.75 -32.21 29.72
N LEU A 170 -20.97 -32.61 29.38
CA LEU A 170 -21.77 -31.97 28.33
C LEU A 170 -22.45 -30.77 28.97
N LEU A 171 -22.23 -29.57 28.43
CA LEU A 171 -23.14 -28.41 28.38
C LEU A 171 -22.31 -27.16 28.00
N ASP A 172 -22.27 -26.79 26.72
CA ASP A 172 -22.69 -25.44 26.30
C ASP A 172 -22.75 -25.37 24.76
N SER A 173 -23.85 -25.89 24.21
CA SER A 173 -24.29 -25.54 22.87
C SER A 173 -24.95 -24.16 22.91
N ASN A 174 -24.65 -23.32 21.91
CA ASN A 174 -25.30 -22.03 21.61
C ASN A 174 -24.99 -20.83 22.51
N ARG A 175 -23.83 -20.20 22.27
CA ARG A 175 -23.70 -18.74 22.38
C ARG A 175 -22.67 -18.19 21.41
N ARG A 176 -23.02 -18.07 20.12
CA ARG A 176 -22.41 -17.07 19.24
C ARG A 176 -22.88 -15.69 19.72
N LYS A 177 -22.28 -15.18 20.79
CA LYS A 177 -22.32 -13.75 21.10
C LYS A 177 -21.51 -13.09 19.99
N THR A 178 -22.18 -12.39 19.08
CA THR A 178 -21.56 -11.30 18.33
C THR A 178 -21.03 -10.31 19.35
N ALA A 179 -19.77 -10.46 19.75
CA ALA A 179 -19.08 -9.48 20.56
C ALA A 179 -19.18 -8.16 19.80
N ILE A 180 -19.71 -7.12 20.45
CA ILE A 180 -19.70 -5.77 19.89
C ILE A 180 -18.22 -5.37 19.83
N ILE A 181 -17.63 -5.46 18.64
CA ILE A 181 -16.24 -5.06 18.40
C ILE A 181 -16.21 -3.54 18.53
N SER A 182 -15.67 -3.04 19.63
CA SER A 182 -15.44 -1.61 19.86
C SER A 182 -14.00 -1.27 19.47
N PHE A 183 -13.84 -0.34 18.53
CA PHE A 183 -12.55 0.08 18.00
C PHE A 183 -11.90 1.07 18.96
N ASN A 184 -11.13 0.57 19.92
CA ASN A 184 -10.22 1.42 20.67
C ASN A 184 -9.12 1.90 19.71
N SER A 185 -8.87 3.21 19.66
CA SER A 185 -7.78 3.77 18.87
C SER A 185 -6.43 3.19 19.32
N LEU A 186 -5.47 3.13 18.38
CA LEU A 186 -4.10 2.76 18.67
C LEU A 186 -3.56 3.54 19.89
N PRO A 187 -2.86 2.89 20.83
CA PRO A 187 -2.28 3.56 22.00
C PRO A 187 -1.23 4.61 21.61
N CYS A 188 -0.62 4.47 20.43
CA CYS A 188 0.31 5.39 19.80
C CYS A 188 0.05 5.34 18.28
N GLN A 189 -0.20 6.49 17.65
CA GLN A 189 -0.41 6.53 16.18
C GLN A 189 0.86 6.16 15.43
N SER A 190 0.71 5.36 14.38
CA SER A 190 1.82 4.96 13.51
C SER A 190 2.53 6.18 12.93
N SER A 191 3.83 6.36 13.19
CA SER A 191 4.60 7.48 12.61
C SER A 191 5.05 7.18 11.17
N ARG A 192 4.09 6.77 10.33
CA ARG A 192 4.27 6.41 8.92
C ARG A 192 3.70 7.49 7.99
N SER A 193 4.37 7.70 6.87
CA SER A 193 3.88 8.53 5.75
C SER A 193 3.75 7.66 4.50
N ALA A 194 2.65 7.80 3.76
CA ALA A 194 2.45 7.15 2.48
C ALA A 194 2.60 8.15 1.34
N LEU A 195 3.28 7.73 0.28
CA LEU A 195 3.37 8.41 -0.99
C LEU A 195 2.78 7.53 -2.09
N ILE A 196 2.02 8.12 -3.01
CA ILE A 196 1.70 7.48 -4.29
C ILE A 196 2.62 8.12 -5.32
N LEU A 197 3.45 7.31 -5.95
CA LEU A 197 4.40 7.74 -6.96
C LEU A 197 3.90 7.31 -8.35
N ASP A 198 4.18 8.15 -9.35
CA ASP A 198 4.00 7.77 -10.74
C ASP A 198 5.01 6.68 -11.12
N ARG A 199 4.53 5.43 -11.16
CA ARG A 199 5.37 4.27 -11.51
C ARG A 199 5.88 4.31 -12.96
N PHE A 200 5.20 5.03 -13.85
CA PHE A 200 5.51 5.05 -15.28
C PHE A 200 6.54 6.14 -15.62
N SER A 201 6.68 7.14 -14.74
CA SER A 201 7.74 8.14 -14.83
C SER A 201 9.10 7.59 -14.37
N ILE A 202 10.15 7.97 -15.10
CA ILE A 202 11.56 7.74 -14.70
C ILE A 202 11.96 8.52 -13.44
N HIS A 203 11.18 9.56 -13.10
CA HIS A 203 11.38 10.41 -11.94
C HIS A 203 10.58 9.96 -10.72
N CYS A 204 9.69 8.97 -10.87
CA CYS A 204 8.77 8.53 -9.83
C CYS A 204 8.08 9.72 -9.15
N THR A 205 7.47 10.57 -9.96
CA THR A 205 6.88 11.84 -9.51
C THR A 205 5.90 11.60 -8.37
N VAL A 206 5.99 12.37 -7.29
CA VAL A 206 5.08 12.23 -6.15
C VAL A 206 3.69 12.78 -6.53
N LEU A 207 2.71 11.89 -6.63
CA LEU A 207 1.32 12.22 -6.97
C LEU A 207 0.47 12.50 -5.73
N TYR A 208 0.82 11.87 -4.61
CA TYR A 208 0.10 12.01 -3.34
C TYR A 208 1.07 11.88 -2.16
N CYS A 209 0.78 12.57 -1.07
CA CYS A 209 1.45 12.45 0.22
C CYS A 209 0.39 12.46 1.34
N SER A 210 0.42 11.48 2.23
CA SER A 210 -0.65 11.30 3.22
C SER A 210 -0.63 12.28 4.38
N ASN A 211 0.56 12.79 4.74
CA ASN A 211 0.76 13.67 5.89
C ASN A 211 2.15 14.33 5.84
N ASP A 212 2.34 15.36 6.67
CA ASP A 212 3.57 16.15 6.77
C ASP A 212 4.56 15.64 7.84
N ILE A 213 4.52 14.35 8.21
CA ILE A 213 5.36 13.82 9.32
C ILE A 213 6.84 13.74 8.90
N LEU A 214 7.12 13.14 7.73
CA LEU A 214 8.49 12.93 7.24
C LEU A 214 8.88 13.89 6.11
N LEU A 215 7.91 14.30 5.30
CA LEU A 215 8.11 15.18 4.15
C LEU A 215 6.96 16.17 4.07
N SER A 216 7.23 17.43 3.70
CA SER A 216 6.15 18.40 3.50
C SER A 216 5.45 18.14 2.19
N THR A 217 4.14 17.89 2.24
CA THR A 217 3.21 17.76 1.12
C THR A 217 3.37 18.91 0.13
N THR A 218 3.46 20.15 0.64
CA THR A 218 3.65 21.35 -0.20
C THR A 218 4.98 21.39 -0.95
N LYS A 219 6.00 20.69 -0.44
CA LYS A 219 7.32 20.61 -1.08
C LYS A 219 7.43 19.42 -2.04
N VAL A 220 6.82 18.28 -1.73
CA VAL A 220 7.04 17.02 -2.48
C VAL A 220 6.14 16.85 -3.69
N LEU A 221 4.89 17.32 -3.63
CA LEU A 221 3.90 17.05 -4.68
C LEU A 221 4.38 17.58 -6.04
N GLY A 222 4.27 16.73 -7.07
CA GLY A 222 4.67 17.06 -8.44
C GLY A 222 6.18 17.05 -8.70
N ARG A 223 7.02 16.76 -7.70
CA ARG A 223 8.47 16.64 -7.86
C ARG A 223 8.92 15.19 -7.99
N SER A 224 10.14 15.02 -8.48
CA SER A 224 10.82 13.73 -8.50
C SER A 224 10.97 13.21 -7.08
N PHE A 225 10.58 11.96 -6.81
CA PHE A 225 10.80 11.37 -5.49
C PHE A 225 12.31 11.34 -5.15
N PHE A 226 13.16 11.17 -6.16
CA PHE A 226 14.61 11.11 -5.97
C PHE A 226 15.25 12.43 -5.52
N ASP A 227 14.53 13.56 -5.64
CA ASP A 227 14.92 14.84 -5.05
C ASP A 227 14.93 14.77 -3.51
N PHE A 228 14.20 13.83 -2.91
CA PHE A 228 14.08 13.69 -1.46
C PHE A 228 14.88 12.50 -0.92
N VAL A 229 15.75 11.90 -1.74
CA VAL A 229 16.64 10.81 -1.34
C VAL A 229 18.09 11.32 -1.38
N SER A 230 18.87 11.00 -0.34
CA SER A 230 20.29 11.36 -0.26
C SER A 230 21.06 10.84 -1.46
N SER A 231 21.91 11.68 -2.06
CA SER A 231 22.74 11.34 -3.22
C SER A 231 23.61 10.10 -2.97
N ARG A 232 23.94 9.80 -1.71
CA ARG A 232 24.70 8.60 -1.32
C ARG A 232 23.95 7.28 -1.57
N THR A 233 22.62 7.31 -1.50
CA THR A 233 21.76 6.11 -1.55
C THR A 233 20.80 6.10 -2.73
N VAL A 234 20.70 7.19 -3.49
CA VAL A 234 19.72 7.36 -4.57
C VAL A 234 19.81 6.25 -5.63
N HIS A 235 21.02 5.84 -6.00
CA HIS A 235 21.22 4.77 -6.99
C HIS A 235 20.58 3.46 -6.52
N ASN A 236 20.81 3.07 -5.27
CA ASN A 236 20.25 1.85 -4.68
C ASN A 236 18.73 1.92 -4.62
N VAL A 237 18.17 3.07 -4.19
CA VAL A 237 16.72 3.27 -4.14
C VAL A 237 16.09 3.20 -5.53
N ARG A 238 16.75 3.75 -6.55
CA ARG A 238 16.31 3.67 -7.95
C ARG A 238 16.28 2.23 -8.43
N SER A 239 17.36 1.48 -8.23
CA SER A 239 17.42 0.05 -8.58
C SER A 239 16.36 -0.77 -7.85
N SER A 240 16.12 -0.51 -6.56
CA SER A 240 15.03 -1.16 -5.82
C SER A 240 13.66 -0.86 -6.42
N ILE A 241 13.39 0.40 -6.76
CA ILE A 241 12.13 0.78 -7.40
C ILE A 241 11.97 0.10 -8.77
N ASP A 242 13.03 0.01 -9.57
CA ASP A 242 12.98 -0.64 -10.88
C ASP A 242 12.64 -2.14 -10.78
N VAL A 243 13.17 -2.83 -9.76
CA VAL A 243 12.77 -4.21 -9.45
C VAL A 243 11.29 -4.29 -9.09
N ILE A 244 10.77 -3.36 -8.29
CA ILE A 244 9.35 -3.33 -7.90
C ILE A 244 8.45 -3.02 -9.09
N LYS A 245 8.87 -2.11 -9.98
CA LYS A 245 8.17 -1.84 -11.25
C LYS A 245 8.08 -3.10 -12.11
N ALA A 246 9.15 -3.92 -12.15
CA ALA A 246 9.16 -5.17 -12.88
C ALA A 246 8.24 -6.25 -12.25
N TRP A 247 8.13 -6.31 -10.92
CA TRP A 247 7.19 -7.21 -10.23
C TRP A 247 5.72 -6.81 -10.41
N GLY A 248 5.46 -5.51 -10.56
CA GLY A 248 4.12 -4.97 -10.81
C GLY A 248 3.61 -5.16 -12.23
N VAL A 249 3.92 -6.29 -12.88
CA VAL A 249 3.55 -6.61 -14.26
C VAL A 249 2.95 -8.02 -14.31
N ASN A 250 1.84 -8.21 -15.03
CA ASN A 250 1.22 -9.51 -15.22
C ASN A 250 1.86 -10.33 -16.36
N GLU A 251 1.42 -11.57 -16.56
CA GLU A 251 1.93 -12.48 -17.61
C GLU A 251 1.81 -11.92 -19.03
N ARG A 252 0.93 -10.93 -19.24
CA ARG A 252 0.72 -10.25 -20.53
C ARG A 252 1.59 -8.99 -20.68
N GLY A 253 2.47 -8.70 -19.73
CA GLY A 253 3.28 -7.49 -19.74
C GLY A 253 2.53 -6.24 -19.27
N GLN A 254 1.32 -6.36 -18.71
CA GLN A 254 0.50 -5.22 -18.31
C GLN A 254 0.73 -4.85 -16.84
N PRO A 255 0.68 -3.55 -16.48
CA PRO A 255 0.73 -3.09 -15.10
C PRO A 255 -0.28 -3.77 -14.18
N SER A 256 0.18 -4.29 -13.05
CA SER A 256 -0.63 -4.96 -12.04
C SER A 256 -0.03 -4.76 -10.65
N ASP A 257 -0.75 -5.20 -9.62
CA ASP A 257 -0.26 -5.35 -8.25
C ASP A 257 0.98 -6.25 -8.15
N GLY A 258 2.02 -5.77 -7.49
CA GLY A 258 3.20 -6.54 -7.10
C GLY A 258 3.21 -6.79 -5.60
N GLY A 259 4.11 -7.67 -5.18
CA GLY A 259 4.39 -7.91 -3.77
C GLY A 259 5.00 -6.70 -3.08
N PHE A 260 5.62 -6.95 -1.93
CA PHE A 260 6.23 -5.90 -1.11
C PHE A 260 7.76 -5.96 -1.19
N GLY A 261 8.37 -4.82 -1.52
CA GLY A 261 9.79 -4.59 -1.35
C GLY A 261 10.06 -3.86 -0.04
N PHE A 262 11.14 -4.23 0.64
CA PHE A 262 11.57 -3.56 1.86
C PHE A 262 12.96 -2.96 1.65
N GLY A 263 13.18 -1.77 2.19
CA GLY A 263 14.48 -1.10 2.07
C GLY A 263 14.70 -0.11 3.20
N LYS A 264 15.95 0.35 3.33
CA LYS A 264 16.34 1.43 4.24
C LYS A 264 17.22 2.41 3.49
N PHE A 265 16.95 3.70 3.62
CA PHE A 265 17.74 4.76 2.97
C PHE A 265 17.67 6.07 3.74
N MET A 266 18.43 7.06 3.27
CA MET A 266 18.45 8.39 3.88
C MET A 266 17.53 9.33 3.08
N LEU A 267 16.54 9.86 3.78
CA LEU A 267 15.60 10.85 3.28
C LEU A 267 16.16 12.27 3.50
N LEU A 268 15.93 13.15 2.54
CA LEU A 268 16.29 14.57 2.56
C LEU A 268 15.00 15.41 2.59
N PRO A 269 14.49 15.79 3.77
CA PRO A 269 13.20 16.49 3.85
C PRO A 269 13.18 17.89 3.22
N ALA A 270 14.34 18.56 3.17
CA ALA A 270 14.51 19.82 2.46
C ALA A 270 14.36 19.66 0.93
N GLY A 271 14.64 18.46 0.41
CA GLY A 271 14.80 18.18 -1.01
C GLY A 271 16.08 18.77 -1.61
N ARG A 272 16.52 18.21 -2.73
CA ARG A 272 17.58 18.72 -3.60
C ARG A 272 17.05 18.87 -5.03
N ASP A 273 17.71 19.66 -5.86
CA ASP A 273 17.38 19.75 -7.28
C ASP A 273 18.25 18.78 -8.09
N SER A 274 17.76 17.56 -8.31
CA SER A 274 18.50 16.52 -9.04
C SER A 274 18.83 16.87 -10.49
N ARG A 275 18.05 17.79 -11.10
CA ARG A 275 18.29 18.30 -12.46
C ARG A 275 19.63 19.04 -12.61
N VAL A 276 20.19 19.57 -11.52
CA VAL A 276 21.49 20.27 -11.54
C VAL A 276 22.65 19.27 -11.46
N GLU A 277 22.46 18.14 -10.78
CA GLU A 277 23.48 17.10 -10.63
C GLU A 277 23.56 16.18 -11.88
N ASP A 278 22.43 15.78 -12.46
CA ASP A 278 22.40 14.98 -13.70
C ASP A 278 23.05 15.71 -14.91
N ALA A 279 23.12 17.04 -14.88
CA ALA A 279 23.79 17.85 -15.89
C ALA A 279 25.33 17.82 -15.78
N GLN A 280 25.89 17.46 -14.62
CA GLN A 280 27.34 17.36 -14.40
C GLN A 280 27.91 15.99 -14.78
N ASP A 281 27.08 14.94 -14.75
CA ASP A 281 27.45 13.56 -15.13
C ASP A 281 27.15 13.22 -16.60
N ALA A 282 26.67 14.17 -17.39
CA ALA A 282 26.54 13.99 -18.83
C ALA A 282 27.95 13.91 -19.48
N PRO A 283 28.26 12.88 -20.30
CA PRO A 283 29.54 12.82 -20.99
C PRO A 283 29.69 14.07 -21.86
N LEU A 284 30.79 14.81 -21.64
CA LEU A 284 31.12 16.05 -22.34
C LEU A 284 31.13 15.82 -23.87
N SER A 285 29.97 16.06 -24.49
CA SER A 285 29.86 16.17 -25.94
C SER A 285 30.63 17.42 -26.35
N ARG A 286 31.80 17.21 -26.95
CA ARG A 286 32.64 18.24 -27.55
C ARG A 286 31.84 18.96 -28.65
N HIS A 287 31.13 20.03 -28.30
CA HIS A 287 30.59 20.96 -29.28
C HIS A 287 31.48 22.19 -29.39
N ARG A 288 32.11 22.25 -30.55
CA ARG A 288 33.04 23.22 -31.09
C ARG A 288 32.51 24.66 -30.95
N GLU A 289 33.31 25.51 -30.32
CA GLU A 289 33.10 26.95 -30.21
C GLU A 289 32.88 27.61 -31.58
N ARG A 290 31.86 28.48 -31.66
CA ARG A 290 31.85 29.60 -32.60
C ARG A 290 31.55 30.88 -31.83
N LEU A 291 32.61 31.66 -31.65
CA LEU A 291 32.65 33.05 -31.19
C LEU A 291 31.94 33.97 -32.18
N HIS A 292 31.13 34.90 -31.66
CA HIS A 292 30.85 36.30 -32.09
C HIS A 292 29.72 36.79 -31.14
N SER A 293 29.64 37.98 -30.55
CA SER A 293 30.38 39.25 -30.56
C SER A 293 29.80 40.15 -29.44
N ARG A 294 30.62 41.05 -28.86
CA ARG A 294 30.28 42.11 -27.85
C ARG A 294 29.19 43.06 -28.40
N ALA A 295 28.32 43.76 -27.65
CA ALA A 295 28.48 44.73 -26.53
C ALA A 295 27.06 45.26 -26.10
N PRO A 296 26.86 46.36 -25.32
CA PRO A 296 27.26 46.72 -23.95
C PRO A 296 26.01 46.97 -23.02
N PRO A 297 26.15 47.40 -21.73
CA PRO A 297 25.10 47.28 -20.71
C PRO A 297 24.20 48.52 -20.59
N SER A 298 22.92 48.32 -20.23
CA SER A 298 22.01 49.40 -19.85
C SER A 298 21.56 49.26 -18.38
N LYS A 299 21.70 50.38 -17.67
CA LYS A 299 21.34 50.63 -16.27
C LYS A 299 19.84 50.39 -16.06
N ARG A 300 19.44 49.75 -14.96
CA ARG A 300 18.09 49.88 -14.42
C ARG A 300 18.08 50.14 -12.92
N TYR A 301 17.31 51.17 -12.61
CA TYR A 301 16.98 51.75 -11.33
C TYR A 301 16.25 50.77 -10.40
N SER A 302 16.60 50.81 -9.12
CA SER A 302 15.77 50.34 -8.01
C SER A 302 14.78 51.45 -7.61
N PRO A 303 13.56 51.09 -7.17
CA PRO A 303 12.81 51.94 -6.27
C PRO A 303 12.63 51.25 -4.90
N HIS A 304 13.11 51.95 -3.88
CA HIS A 304 12.67 51.75 -2.50
C HIS A 304 11.21 52.18 -2.35
N SER A 305 10.41 51.43 -1.59
CA SER A 305 9.18 51.96 -1.02
C SER A 305 8.98 51.43 0.41
N HIS A 306 8.33 52.29 1.18
CA HIS A 306 8.39 52.40 2.63
C HIS A 306 7.47 51.44 3.38
N SER A 307 7.88 51.20 4.63
CA SER A 307 7.16 50.62 5.74
C SER A 307 5.80 51.28 6.01
N SER A 308 4.77 50.47 6.25
CA SER A 308 3.58 50.87 7.01
C SER A 308 3.24 49.80 8.05
N SER A 309 3.33 50.22 9.31
CA SER A 309 3.03 49.48 10.53
C SER A 309 1.52 49.22 10.64
N GLY A 310 1.12 47.95 10.72
CA GLY A 310 -0.24 47.55 11.06
C GLY A 310 -0.21 46.47 12.14
N MET A 311 -0.64 46.81 13.35
CA MET A 311 -0.89 45.83 14.42
C MET A 311 -2.04 44.93 14.00
N ALA A 312 -1.74 43.67 13.68
CA ALA A 312 -2.73 42.62 13.47
C ALA A 312 -2.63 41.61 14.62
N PHE A 313 -3.75 41.43 15.32
CA PHE A 313 -3.98 40.37 16.29
C PHE A 313 -3.61 39.00 15.67
N ARG A 314 -2.65 38.30 16.28
CA ARG A 314 -2.26 36.94 15.87
C ARG A 314 -3.19 35.93 16.55
N PRO A 315 -4.05 35.21 15.82
CA PRO A 315 -4.63 33.99 16.37
C PRO A 315 -3.49 32.98 16.55
N ARG A 316 -3.62 32.12 17.57
CA ARG A 316 -2.63 31.08 17.89
C ARG A 316 -2.59 30.08 16.74
N VAL A 317 -1.67 30.29 15.79
CA VAL A 317 -1.39 29.37 14.69
C VAL A 317 -0.86 28.09 15.31
N TRP A 318 -1.57 26.98 15.11
CA TRP A 318 -1.01 25.66 15.30
C TRP A 318 0.14 25.51 14.30
N THR A 319 1.37 25.61 14.79
CA THR A 319 2.56 25.33 14.01
C THR A 319 2.66 23.81 13.85
N PRO A 320 2.62 23.29 12.61
CA PRO A 320 2.94 21.89 12.35
C PRO A 320 4.31 21.56 12.95
N PRO A 321 4.56 20.31 13.38
CA PRO A 321 5.88 19.90 13.80
C PRO A 321 6.90 20.27 12.71
N SER A 322 7.97 20.97 13.09
CA SER A 322 9.02 21.37 12.17
C SER A 322 9.71 20.11 11.65
N ILE A 323 9.50 19.79 10.38
CA ILE A 323 10.21 18.70 9.73
C ILE A 323 11.70 19.02 9.81
N PRO A 324 12.55 18.08 10.28
CA PRO A 324 13.96 18.36 10.44
C PRO A 324 14.63 18.68 9.10
N ASP A 325 15.49 19.71 9.08
CA ASP A 325 16.28 20.08 7.89
C ASP A 325 17.49 19.14 7.65
N HIS A 326 17.68 18.11 8.50
CA HIS A 326 18.76 17.13 8.38
C HIS A 326 18.30 15.82 7.73
N GLU A 327 19.25 15.02 7.26
CA GLU A 327 18.98 13.69 6.70
C GLU A 327 18.32 12.76 7.75
N ILE A 328 17.23 12.10 7.37
CA ILE A 328 16.49 11.17 8.23
C ILE A 328 16.67 9.76 7.69
N SER A 329 17.13 8.83 8.52
CA SER A 329 17.13 7.41 8.14
C SER A 329 15.70 6.88 8.17
N VAL A 330 15.26 6.22 7.09
CA VAL A 330 13.90 5.70 6.98
C VAL A 330 13.90 4.24 6.56
N ASP A 331 13.01 3.45 7.15
CA ASP A 331 12.58 2.18 6.59
C ASP A 331 11.45 2.43 5.59
N ALA A 332 11.46 1.69 4.50
CA ALA A 332 10.54 1.85 3.38
C ALA A 332 9.91 0.53 2.95
N ILE A 333 8.63 0.60 2.62
CA ILE A 333 7.87 -0.47 1.98
C ILE A 333 7.43 0.03 0.61
N PHE A 334 7.76 -0.72 -0.44
CA PHE A 334 7.41 -0.42 -1.82
C PHE A 334 6.41 -1.47 -2.32
N SER A 335 5.37 -1.04 -3.01
CA SER A 335 4.47 -1.95 -3.72
C SER A 335 4.01 -1.33 -5.03
N GLY A 336 4.14 -2.07 -6.13
CA GLY A 336 3.70 -1.62 -7.45
C GLY A 336 2.23 -1.97 -7.68
N HIS A 337 1.46 -1.06 -8.26
CA HIS A 337 0.03 -1.24 -8.58
C HIS A 337 -0.26 -0.65 -9.97
N SER A 338 -1.36 -1.00 -10.63
CA SER A 338 -1.65 -0.45 -11.98
C SER A 338 -1.71 1.08 -12.03
N ASP A 339 -2.09 1.74 -10.93
CA ASP A 339 -2.22 3.21 -10.87
C ASP A 339 -1.00 3.93 -10.33
N GLY A 340 0.03 3.22 -9.89
CA GLY A 340 1.18 3.86 -9.25
C GLY A 340 2.05 2.91 -8.46
N LEU A 341 3.06 3.48 -7.80
CA LEU A 341 3.86 2.79 -6.80
C LEU A 341 3.48 3.38 -5.44
N LEU A 342 3.02 2.51 -4.53
CA LEU A 342 2.77 2.88 -3.14
C LEU A 342 4.07 2.75 -2.35
N LEU A 343 4.49 3.85 -1.73
CA LEU A 343 5.68 3.92 -0.89
C LEU A 343 5.27 4.32 0.52
N ILE A 344 5.50 3.45 1.50
CA ILE A 344 5.30 3.72 2.92
C ILE A 344 6.65 3.95 3.57
N LEU A 345 6.78 5.05 4.30
CA LEU A 345 8.00 5.45 5.01
C LEU A 345 7.74 5.50 6.51
N ARG A 346 8.72 5.06 7.31
CA ARG A 346 8.81 5.37 8.75
C ARG A 346 10.23 5.80 9.10
N ALA A 347 10.39 6.66 10.09
CA ALA A 347 11.71 6.91 10.66
C ALA A 347 12.28 5.60 11.20
N ALA A 348 13.53 5.30 10.82
CA ALA A 348 14.24 4.14 11.34
C ALA A 348 14.76 4.48 12.74
N SER A 349 14.52 3.58 13.69
CA SER A 349 15.05 3.62 15.05
C SER A 349 16.53 3.25 15.12
#